data_AF-A0A359KRZ1-F1
#
_entry.id   AF-A0A359KRZ1-F1
#
_cell.length_a   1.000
_cell.length_b   1.000
_cell.length_c   1.000
_cell.angle_alpha   90.00
_cell.angle_beta   90.00
_cell.angle_gamma   90.00
#
_symmetry.space_group_name_H-M   'P 1'
#
loop_
_entity.id
_entity.type
_entity.pdbx_description
1 polymer ?
#
loop_
_entity_poly.entity_id
_entity_poly.type
_entity_poly.pdbx_seq_one_letter_code
_entity_poly.pdbx_strand_id
1 'polypeptide(L)'
;QVHEAAARGFRGLKIILPLKRYDHSDYFPIYEAAEEHGFTCLFHTGVVGGGADYRTQDPFDPELIERVRPWEQRSRGSGVSSAHMEPITLDTIAFTFPELRLIGAHLGIGYYDLAAHVARWRRNVFFDISGGEMVRRHLVERRLVPNEISHYKLLYGSDNNERFEEEIRDWQTIFDLLRLGDEERERIFYGNAARLFGMIPTAVAPEPTPEPAGAATGDGE
;
A
#
# COMPACT_ATOMS: atom_id res chain seq x y z
N GLN A 1 11.39 21.14 -3.02
CA GLN A 1 11.19 19.90 -3.80
C GLN A 1 9.72 19.48 -3.86
N VAL A 2 9.00 19.28 -2.73
CA VAL A 2 7.57 18.91 -2.76
C VAL A 2 6.70 19.97 -3.48
N HIS A 3 6.80 21.24 -3.10
CA HIS A 3 6.07 22.33 -3.76
C HIS A 3 6.38 22.44 -5.27
N GLU A 4 7.63 22.16 -5.67
CA GLU A 4 8.04 22.19 -7.08
C GLU A 4 7.44 21.00 -7.86
N ALA A 5 7.40 19.81 -7.25
CA ALA A 5 6.71 18.67 -7.82
C ALA A 5 5.20 18.96 -7.96
N ALA A 6 4.58 19.59 -6.98
CA ALA A 6 3.18 20.01 -7.06
C ALA A 6 2.95 21.01 -8.20
N ALA A 7 3.81 22.02 -8.35
CA ALA A 7 3.76 22.97 -9.46
C ALA A 7 3.93 22.30 -10.84
N ARG A 8 4.53 21.11 -10.90
CA ARG A 8 4.67 20.29 -12.12
C ARG A 8 3.53 19.28 -12.33
N GLY A 9 2.52 19.28 -11.47
CA GLY A 9 1.34 18.41 -11.58
C GLY A 9 1.51 17.00 -11.00
N PHE A 10 2.57 16.74 -10.24
CA PHE A 10 2.69 15.49 -9.49
C PHE A 10 1.58 15.41 -8.43
N ARG A 11 1.19 14.19 -8.07
CA ARG A 11 0.08 13.90 -7.14
C ARG A 11 0.49 13.09 -5.92
N GLY A 12 1.79 12.85 -5.76
CA GLY A 12 2.30 11.96 -4.72
C GLY A 12 3.81 11.87 -4.69
N LEU A 13 4.31 11.19 -3.67
CA LEU A 13 5.72 10.91 -3.44
C LEU A 13 5.94 9.41 -3.28
N LYS A 14 7.07 8.89 -3.78
CA LYS A 14 7.62 7.59 -3.38
C LYS A 14 8.78 7.82 -2.42
N ILE A 15 8.76 7.15 -1.28
CA ILE A 15 9.76 7.28 -0.23
C ILE A 15 10.33 5.88 0.06
N ILE A 16 11.65 5.75 0.00
CA ILE A 16 12.38 4.49 0.19
C ILE A 16 13.84 4.79 0.58
N LEU A 17 14.49 3.87 1.28
CA LEU A 17 15.88 3.95 1.75
C LEU A 17 16.19 5.22 2.60
N PRO A 18 15.36 5.57 3.61
CA PRO A 18 15.65 6.73 4.44
C PRO A 18 16.84 6.48 5.38
N LEU A 19 17.56 7.55 5.72
CA LEU A 19 18.69 7.50 6.65
C LEU A 19 18.27 7.45 8.13
N LYS A 20 17.01 7.76 8.41
CA LYS A 20 16.37 7.69 9.73
C LYS A 20 15.00 7.03 9.57
N ARG A 21 14.36 6.63 10.67
CA ARG A 21 12.98 6.11 10.64
C ARG A 21 12.04 7.13 9.98
N TYR A 22 11.02 6.65 9.26
CA TYR A 22 10.07 7.56 8.60
C TYR A 22 9.39 8.53 9.57
N ASP A 23 9.19 8.15 10.83
CA ASP A 23 8.58 9.00 11.85
C ASP A 23 9.55 9.94 12.57
N HIS A 24 10.80 10.05 12.10
CA HIS A 24 11.73 11.02 12.65
C HIS A 24 11.29 12.44 12.27
N SER A 25 11.27 13.35 13.25
CA SER A 25 10.75 14.73 13.09
C SER A 25 11.45 15.54 12.00
N ASP A 26 12.73 15.29 11.72
CA ASP A 26 13.44 15.88 10.56
C ASP A 26 12.73 15.70 9.21
N TYR A 27 11.88 14.67 9.05
CA TYR A 27 11.11 14.45 7.82
C TYR A 27 9.74 15.10 7.83
N PHE A 28 9.27 15.63 8.96
CA PHE A 28 7.93 16.21 9.10
C PHE A 28 7.67 17.37 8.13
N PRO A 29 8.62 18.29 7.84
CA PRO A 29 8.40 19.32 6.83
C PRO A 29 8.08 18.77 5.42
N ILE A 30 8.54 17.55 5.09
CA ILE A 30 8.20 16.88 3.83
C ILE A 30 6.75 16.43 3.84
N TYR A 31 6.29 15.86 4.95
CA TYR A 31 4.92 15.37 5.13
C TYR A 31 3.91 16.50 5.24
N GLU A 32 4.25 17.58 5.95
CA GLU A 32 3.45 18.81 6.02
C GLU A 32 3.23 19.40 4.62
N ALA A 33 4.31 19.56 3.85
CA ALA A 33 4.19 20.03 2.47
C ALA A 33 3.39 19.06 1.59
N ALA A 34 3.55 17.74 1.76
CA ALA A 34 2.78 16.76 1.00
C ALA A 34 1.27 16.83 1.34
N GLU A 35 0.93 17.02 2.61
CA GLU A 35 -0.45 17.19 3.08
C GLU A 35 -1.07 18.46 2.51
N GLU A 36 -0.34 19.58 2.53
CA GLU A 36 -0.79 20.87 1.97
C GLU A 36 -1.20 20.75 0.49
N HIS A 37 -0.45 19.98 -0.30
CA HIS A 37 -0.76 19.73 -1.72
C HIS A 37 -1.72 18.55 -1.96
N GLY A 38 -2.24 17.94 -0.90
CA GLY A 38 -3.15 16.79 -0.99
C GLY A 38 -2.52 15.56 -1.64
N PHE A 39 -1.20 15.40 -1.51
CA PHE A 39 -0.45 14.29 -2.08
C PHE A 39 -0.78 12.95 -1.40
N THR A 40 -0.60 11.87 -2.15
CA THR A 40 -0.52 10.52 -1.59
C THR A 40 0.94 10.09 -1.52
N CYS A 41 1.40 9.66 -0.34
CA CYS A 41 2.77 9.20 -0.13
C CYS A 41 2.84 7.68 -0.06
N LEU A 42 3.62 7.07 -0.97
CA LEU A 42 3.92 5.65 -1.02
C LEU A 42 5.27 5.39 -0.35
N PHE A 43 5.25 4.63 0.73
CA PHE A 43 6.43 4.24 1.51
C PHE A 43 6.76 2.80 1.17
N HIS A 44 8.01 2.51 0.83
CA HIS A 44 8.45 1.12 0.93
C HIS A 44 8.40 0.68 2.39
N THR A 45 7.78 -0.44 2.69
CA THR A 45 7.69 -0.97 4.05
C THR A 45 8.16 -2.41 4.14
N GLY A 46 8.94 -2.70 5.16
CA GLY A 46 9.52 -4.02 5.41
C GLY A 46 10.97 -4.15 4.92
N VAL A 47 11.39 -5.40 4.73
CA VAL A 47 12.79 -5.73 4.40
C VAL A 47 13.09 -5.46 2.92
N VAL A 48 14.06 -4.59 2.66
CA VAL A 48 14.61 -4.41 1.32
C VAL A 48 15.46 -5.61 0.94
N GLY A 49 15.21 -6.18 -0.25
CA GLY A 49 15.96 -7.30 -0.79
C GLY A 49 17.45 -6.97 -1.03
N GLY A 50 18.27 -8.01 -0.97
CA GLY A 50 19.70 -7.94 -1.25
C GLY A 50 20.07 -8.36 -2.67
N GLY A 51 21.35 -8.63 -2.90
CA GLY A 51 21.86 -9.14 -4.19
C GLY A 51 21.47 -10.59 -4.51
N ALA A 52 20.80 -11.29 -3.60
CA ALA A 52 20.36 -12.68 -3.76
C ALA A 52 19.13 -12.97 -2.89
N ASP A 53 18.36 -13.98 -3.31
CA ASP A 53 17.29 -14.60 -2.51
C ASP A 53 17.80 -15.94 -1.96
N TYR A 54 18.13 -15.97 -0.67
CA TYR A 54 18.66 -17.14 0.03
C TYR A 54 17.59 -18.19 0.39
N ARG A 55 16.32 -17.97 0.01
CA ARG A 55 15.30 -19.04 0.05
C ARG A 55 15.61 -20.14 -0.95
N THR A 56 16.23 -19.78 -2.08
CA THR A 56 16.46 -20.69 -3.22
C THR A 56 17.94 -20.83 -3.59
N GLN A 57 18.81 -20.00 -3.00
CA GLN A 57 20.24 -19.94 -3.32
C GLN A 57 21.08 -20.21 -2.07
N ASP A 58 22.12 -21.02 -2.23
CA ASP A 58 23.02 -21.39 -1.14
C ASP A 58 23.98 -20.22 -0.81
N PRO A 59 23.93 -19.65 0.41
CA PRO A 59 24.82 -18.54 0.79
C PRO A 59 26.31 -18.90 0.81
N PHE A 60 26.68 -20.18 0.72
CA PHE A 60 28.06 -20.65 0.71
C PHE A 60 28.60 -20.92 -0.71
N ASP A 61 27.79 -20.75 -1.76
CA ASP A 61 28.23 -20.88 -3.15
C ASP A 61 29.29 -19.80 -3.48
N PRO A 62 30.53 -20.18 -3.86
CA PRO A 62 31.59 -19.23 -4.20
C PRO A 62 31.22 -18.26 -5.33
N GLU A 63 30.49 -18.71 -6.36
CA GLU A 63 30.09 -17.86 -7.49
C GLU A 63 29.04 -16.84 -7.07
N LEU A 64 28.08 -17.27 -6.23
CA LEU A 64 27.09 -16.37 -5.63
C LEU A 64 27.77 -15.30 -4.79
N ILE A 65 28.71 -15.70 -3.93
CA ILE A 65 29.45 -14.78 -3.06
C ILE A 65 30.15 -13.71 -3.90
N GLU A 66 30.86 -14.09 -4.96
CA GLU A 66 31.51 -13.14 -5.86
C GLU A 66 30.49 -12.17 -6.50
N ARG A 67 29.34 -12.69 -6.92
CA ARG A 67 28.26 -11.89 -7.52
C ARG A 67 27.64 -10.87 -6.56
N VAL A 68 27.45 -11.21 -5.29
CA VAL A 68 26.78 -10.32 -4.31
C VAL A 68 27.74 -9.32 -3.64
N ARG A 69 29.05 -9.59 -3.63
CA ARG A 69 30.07 -8.72 -3.00
C ARG A 69 29.98 -7.24 -3.37
N PRO A 70 29.83 -6.84 -4.65
CA PRO A 70 29.73 -5.42 -5.02
C PRO A 70 28.53 -4.73 -4.37
N TRP A 71 27.42 -5.44 -4.24
CA TRP A 71 26.23 -4.92 -3.55
C TRP A 71 26.50 -4.74 -2.05
N GLU A 72 27.08 -5.74 -1.40
CA GLU A 72 27.44 -5.67 0.03
C GLU A 72 28.39 -4.49 0.31
N GLN A 73 29.39 -4.29 -0.55
CA GLN A 73 30.35 -3.19 -0.43
C GLN A 73 29.67 -1.83 -0.57
N ARG A 74 28.72 -1.68 -1.48
CA ARG A 74 27.94 -0.44 -1.65
C ARG A 74 27.03 -0.16 -0.46
N SER A 75 26.44 -1.20 0.12
CA SER A 75 25.52 -1.07 1.26
C SER A 75 26.25 -0.73 2.56
N ARG A 76 27.52 -1.14 2.71
CA ARG A 76 28.35 -0.84 3.89
C ARG A 76 28.47 0.67 4.12
N GLY A 77 28.12 1.09 5.34
CA GLY A 77 28.25 2.49 5.77
C GLY A 77 27.22 3.45 5.15
N SER A 78 26.24 2.95 4.39
CA SER A 78 25.20 3.80 3.78
C SER A 78 24.27 4.48 4.79
N GLY A 79 24.19 3.95 6.02
CA GLY A 79 23.23 4.40 7.03
C GLY A 79 21.78 3.99 6.75
N VAL A 80 21.52 3.33 5.62
CA VAL A 80 20.20 2.79 5.29
C VAL A 80 19.96 1.51 6.08
N SER A 81 18.75 1.37 6.62
CA SER A 81 18.33 0.18 7.34
C SER A 81 16.86 -0.11 7.09
N SER A 82 16.49 -1.38 6.91
CA SER A 82 15.09 -1.80 6.85
C SER A 82 14.32 -1.45 8.12
N ALA A 83 15.00 -1.33 9.27
CA ALA A 83 14.41 -0.87 10.53
C ALA A 83 13.89 0.58 10.45
N HIS A 84 14.35 1.36 9.47
CA HIS A 84 13.83 2.71 9.21
C HIS A 84 12.52 2.71 8.42
N MET A 85 12.15 1.56 7.86
CA MET A 85 11.00 1.34 6.98
C MET A 85 9.98 0.36 7.57
N GLU A 86 10.04 0.12 8.88
CA GLU A 86 9.03 -0.68 9.57
C GLU A 86 7.65 -0.02 9.45
N PRO A 87 6.58 -0.77 9.14
CA PRO A 87 5.25 -0.18 8.93
C PRO A 87 4.70 0.55 10.16
N ILE A 88 5.18 0.24 11.37
CA ILE A 88 4.77 0.92 12.60
C ILE A 88 5.10 2.43 12.59
N THR A 89 6.11 2.86 11.83
CA THR A 89 6.43 4.29 11.73
C THR A 89 5.31 5.08 11.05
N LEU A 90 4.50 4.43 10.19
CA LEU A 90 3.37 5.08 9.54
C LEU A 90 2.29 5.49 10.55
N ASP A 91 2.26 4.86 11.73
CA ASP A 91 1.32 5.15 12.81
C ASP A 91 1.49 6.59 13.34
N THR A 92 2.72 6.98 13.66
CA THR A 92 3.07 8.32 14.13
C THR A 92 2.78 9.38 13.06
N ILE A 93 3.12 9.10 11.80
CA ILE A 93 2.88 10.01 10.67
C ILE A 93 1.37 10.22 10.49
N ALA A 94 0.58 9.15 10.53
CA ALA A 94 -0.86 9.20 10.39
C ALA A 94 -1.56 10.06 11.46
N PHE A 95 -1.06 10.04 12.70
CA PHE A 95 -1.56 10.92 13.76
C PHE A 95 -1.15 12.37 13.58
N THR A 96 0.07 12.60 13.10
CA THR A 96 0.64 13.95 12.97
C THR A 96 0.04 14.69 11.77
N PHE A 97 -0.23 13.95 10.68
CA PHE A 97 -0.74 14.46 9.41
C PHE A 97 -2.00 13.66 9.02
N PRO A 98 -3.16 13.95 9.63
CA PRO A 98 -4.37 13.13 9.50
C PRO A 98 -5.03 13.20 8.11
N GLU A 99 -4.70 14.19 7.28
CA GLU A 99 -5.21 14.33 5.92
C GLU A 99 -4.21 13.82 4.86
N LEU A 100 -2.95 13.61 5.24
CA LEU A 100 -1.97 12.96 4.38
C LEU A 100 -2.34 11.49 4.14
N ARG A 101 -2.49 11.09 2.88
CA ARG A 101 -2.77 9.70 2.49
C ARG A 101 -1.46 8.92 2.42
N LEU A 102 -1.38 7.82 3.15
CA LEU A 102 -0.19 6.98 3.26
C LEU A 102 -0.45 5.61 2.65
N ILE A 103 0.45 5.11 1.80
CA ILE A 103 0.43 3.74 1.29
C ILE A 103 1.73 3.07 1.71
N GLY A 104 1.67 1.95 2.44
CA GLY A 104 2.82 1.08 2.65
C GLY A 104 2.92 0.02 1.55
N ALA A 105 4.11 -0.17 0.99
CA ALA A 105 4.33 -1.13 -0.08
C ALA A 105 4.54 -2.55 0.45
N HIS A 106 4.18 -3.54 -0.36
CA HIS A 106 4.42 -4.95 -0.12
C HIS A 106 3.75 -5.51 1.14
N LEU A 107 2.64 -4.90 1.55
CA LEU A 107 1.93 -5.21 2.79
C LEU A 107 2.85 -5.28 4.03
N GLY A 108 3.90 -4.46 4.03
CA GLY A 108 4.90 -4.44 5.10
C GLY A 108 5.69 -5.74 5.21
N ILE A 109 6.17 -6.31 4.10
CA ILE A 109 6.89 -7.59 4.01
C ILE A 109 7.77 -7.90 5.25
N GLY A 110 7.46 -9.02 5.93
CA GLY A 110 8.10 -9.42 7.20
C GLY A 110 7.42 -8.87 8.47
N TYR A 111 6.49 -7.92 8.34
CA TYR A 111 5.79 -7.21 9.41
C TYR A 111 4.27 -7.13 9.16
N TYR A 112 3.70 -8.15 8.52
CA TYR A 112 2.30 -8.17 8.10
C TYR A 112 1.29 -7.86 9.22
N ASP A 113 1.55 -8.31 10.45
CA ASP A 113 0.66 -8.04 11.59
C ASP A 113 0.65 -6.56 11.96
N LEU A 114 1.83 -5.92 11.99
CA LEU A 114 1.92 -4.48 12.24
C LEU A 114 1.29 -3.69 11.08
N ALA A 115 1.54 -4.08 9.84
CA ALA A 115 0.93 -3.44 8.67
C ALA A 115 -0.61 -3.51 8.73
N ALA A 116 -1.16 -4.70 9.00
CA ALA A 116 -2.59 -4.92 9.15
C ALA A 116 -3.18 -4.07 10.28
N HIS A 117 -2.56 -4.07 11.46
CA HIS A 117 -3.04 -3.33 12.61
C HIS A 117 -2.95 -1.81 12.44
N VAL A 118 -1.86 -1.27 11.85
CA VAL A 118 -1.77 0.16 11.57
C VAL A 118 -2.86 0.57 10.58
N ALA A 119 -3.02 -0.17 9.48
CA ALA A 119 -4.06 0.13 8.49
C ALA A 119 -5.48 0.04 9.07
N ARG A 120 -5.72 -0.94 9.96
CA ARG A 120 -6.99 -1.13 10.65
C ARG A 120 -7.36 0.07 11.53
N TRP A 121 -6.39 0.66 12.22
CA TRP A 121 -6.63 1.71 13.22
C TRP A 121 -6.36 3.14 12.73
N ARG A 122 -5.81 3.32 11.52
CA ARG A 122 -5.55 4.64 10.92
C ARG A 122 -6.36 4.83 9.65
N ARG A 123 -7.23 5.85 9.64
CA ARG A 123 -8.14 6.15 8.50
C ARG A 123 -7.36 6.35 7.20
N ASN A 124 -6.23 7.04 7.27
CA ASN A 124 -5.43 7.51 6.14
C ASN A 124 -4.24 6.59 5.77
N VAL A 125 -4.07 5.42 6.41
CA VAL A 125 -3.00 4.46 6.07
C VAL A 125 -3.54 3.27 5.30
N PHE A 126 -2.98 2.98 4.14
CA PHE A 126 -3.35 1.88 3.25
C PHE A 126 -2.10 1.05 2.92
N PHE A 127 -2.27 -0.13 2.35
CA PHE A 127 -1.15 -0.94 1.85
C PHE A 127 -1.42 -1.46 0.45
N ASP A 128 -0.40 -1.51 -0.40
CA ASP A 128 -0.48 -2.31 -1.61
C ASP A 128 -0.07 -3.76 -1.33
N ILE A 129 -0.60 -4.69 -2.12
CA ILE A 129 -0.35 -6.13 -2.00
C ILE A 129 0.80 -6.61 -2.90
N SER A 130 1.61 -5.71 -3.45
CA SER A 130 2.74 -6.10 -4.29
C SER A 130 3.78 -6.95 -3.52
N GLY A 131 4.85 -7.43 -4.14
CA GLY A 131 5.86 -8.28 -3.46
C GLY A 131 5.75 -9.78 -3.74
N GLY A 132 5.01 -10.14 -4.80
CA GLY A 132 5.05 -11.45 -5.44
C GLY A 132 4.57 -12.61 -4.55
N GLU A 133 5.19 -13.78 -4.75
CA GLU A 133 4.80 -15.05 -4.13
C GLU A 133 4.76 -14.98 -2.59
N MET A 134 5.71 -14.28 -1.97
CA MET A 134 5.79 -14.21 -0.50
C MET A 134 4.54 -13.57 0.10
N VAL A 135 4.12 -12.42 -0.46
CA VAL A 135 2.94 -11.68 0.03
C VAL A 135 1.67 -12.48 -0.25
N ARG A 136 1.53 -13.06 -1.45
CA ARG A 136 0.40 -13.96 -1.81
C ARG A 136 0.27 -15.13 -0.84
N ARG A 137 1.37 -15.82 -0.58
CA ARG A 137 1.41 -16.98 0.33
C ARG A 137 0.97 -16.60 1.74
N HIS A 138 1.52 -15.51 2.29
CA HIS A 138 1.16 -15.08 3.64
C HIS A 138 -0.27 -14.52 3.76
N LEU A 139 -0.79 -13.86 2.72
CA LEU A 139 -2.19 -13.46 2.67
C LEU A 139 -3.13 -14.66 2.85
N VAL A 140 -2.86 -15.76 2.15
CA VAL A 140 -3.66 -16.99 2.19
C VAL A 140 -3.43 -17.77 3.49
N GLU A 141 -2.18 -18.14 3.79
CA GLU A 141 -1.84 -19.00 4.94
C GLU A 141 -2.24 -18.37 6.26
N ARG A 142 -2.05 -17.05 6.40
CA ARG A 142 -2.36 -16.30 7.63
C ARG A 142 -3.77 -15.72 7.62
N ARG A 143 -4.52 -15.88 6.53
CA ARG A 143 -5.89 -15.37 6.34
C ARG A 143 -6.03 -13.89 6.70
N LEU A 144 -5.06 -13.08 6.27
CA LEU A 144 -4.99 -11.66 6.66
C LEU A 144 -6.23 -10.89 6.18
N VAL A 145 -6.75 -11.22 5.00
CA VAL A 145 -7.98 -10.64 4.46
C VAL A 145 -9.12 -11.66 4.59
N PRO A 146 -10.29 -11.28 5.13
CA PRO A 146 -10.64 -9.97 5.72
C PRO A 146 -10.35 -9.86 7.23
N ASN A 147 -9.73 -10.87 7.84
CA ASN A 147 -9.74 -11.02 9.31
C ASN A 147 -8.89 -9.98 10.05
N GLU A 148 -7.72 -9.65 9.51
CA GLU A 148 -6.76 -8.72 10.13
C GLU A 148 -6.77 -7.35 9.43
N ILE A 149 -6.94 -7.33 8.10
CA ILE A 149 -7.02 -6.13 7.29
C ILE A 149 -8.20 -6.20 6.31
N SER A 150 -8.96 -5.10 6.24
CA SER A 150 -10.09 -4.96 5.33
C SER A 150 -9.63 -4.72 3.90
N HIS A 151 -10.39 -5.25 2.92
CA HIS A 151 -10.20 -4.96 1.50
C HIS A 151 -10.25 -3.46 1.18
N TYR A 152 -10.95 -2.62 1.96
CA TYR A 152 -10.96 -1.16 1.80
C TYR A 152 -9.60 -0.50 2.08
N LYS A 153 -8.68 -1.22 2.73
CA LYS A 153 -7.35 -0.74 3.11
C LYS A 153 -6.26 -1.23 2.16
N LEU A 154 -6.62 -1.99 1.13
CA LEU A 154 -5.70 -2.67 0.24
C LEU A 154 -5.76 -2.13 -1.19
N LEU A 155 -4.61 -2.13 -1.86
CA LEU A 155 -4.44 -1.74 -3.25
C LEU A 155 -3.67 -2.80 -4.01
N TYR A 156 -3.94 -2.93 -5.30
CA TYR A 156 -3.07 -3.66 -6.21
C TYR A 156 -1.88 -2.78 -6.63
N GLY A 157 -0.69 -3.39 -6.63
CA GLY A 157 0.52 -2.84 -7.21
C GLY A 157 1.34 -3.98 -7.82
N SER A 158 1.94 -3.76 -8.99
CA SER A 158 2.68 -4.79 -9.72
C SER A 158 4.18 -4.85 -9.37
N ASP A 159 4.69 -3.87 -8.63
CA ASP A 159 6.13 -3.70 -8.36
C ASP A 159 7.00 -3.74 -9.64
N ASN A 160 6.54 -3.07 -10.71
CA ASN A 160 7.22 -3.01 -12.00
C ASN A 160 7.47 -4.37 -12.67
N ASN A 161 6.55 -5.33 -12.50
CA ASN A 161 6.62 -6.65 -13.12
C ASN A 161 6.32 -6.61 -14.63
N GLU A 162 7.26 -7.11 -15.46
CA GLU A 162 7.11 -7.22 -16.92
C GLU A 162 6.10 -8.32 -17.35
N ARG A 163 5.82 -9.31 -16.49
CA ARG A 163 4.86 -10.40 -16.74
C ARG A 163 3.47 -10.06 -16.21
N PHE A 164 2.97 -8.89 -16.59
CA PHE A 164 1.75 -8.31 -16.01
C PHE A 164 0.51 -9.21 -16.15
N GLU A 165 0.31 -9.87 -17.30
CA GLU A 165 -0.84 -10.76 -17.52
C GLU A 165 -0.84 -11.97 -16.56
N GLU A 166 0.34 -12.54 -16.31
CA GLU A 166 0.48 -13.65 -15.37
C GLU A 166 0.29 -13.18 -13.93
N GLU A 167 0.84 -12.02 -13.58
CA GLU A 167 0.66 -11.42 -12.25
C GLU A 167 -0.82 -11.24 -11.91
N ILE A 168 -1.63 -10.73 -12.86
CA ILE A 168 -3.08 -10.56 -12.65
C ILE A 168 -3.78 -11.92 -12.47
N ARG A 169 -3.43 -12.93 -13.28
CA ARG A 169 -3.99 -14.29 -13.14
C ARG A 169 -3.64 -14.94 -11.80
N ASP A 170 -2.42 -14.76 -11.34
CA ASP A 170 -1.98 -15.22 -10.02
C ASP A 170 -2.80 -14.56 -8.92
N TRP A 171 -2.99 -13.23 -8.97
CA TRP A 171 -3.81 -12.52 -7.98
C TRP A 171 -5.28 -12.93 -7.99
N GLN A 172 -5.86 -13.16 -9.17
CA GLN A 172 -7.22 -13.70 -9.26
C GLN A 172 -7.32 -15.06 -8.57
N THR A 173 -6.34 -15.94 -8.77
CA THR A 173 -6.27 -17.24 -8.08
C THR A 173 -6.18 -17.08 -6.56
N ILE A 174 -5.37 -16.12 -6.08
CA ILE A 174 -5.28 -15.83 -4.64
C ILE A 174 -6.62 -15.30 -4.10
N PHE A 175 -7.32 -14.45 -4.85
CA PHE A 175 -8.63 -13.96 -4.44
C PHE A 175 -9.70 -15.05 -4.41
N ASP A 176 -9.63 -16.04 -5.30
CA ASP A 176 -10.47 -17.25 -5.24
C ASP A 176 -10.19 -18.06 -3.96
N LEU A 177 -8.92 -18.27 -3.62
CA LEU A 177 -8.52 -18.99 -2.40
C LEU A 177 -8.96 -18.26 -1.13
N LEU A 178 -8.93 -16.93 -1.13
CA LEU A 178 -9.42 -16.07 -0.05
C LEU A 178 -10.96 -15.94 -0.06
N ARG A 179 -11.64 -16.45 -1.09
CA ARG A 179 -13.09 -16.34 -1.30
C ARG A 179 -13.61 -14.90 -1.35
N LEU A 180 -12.82 -14.00 -1.94
CA LEU A 180 -13.24 -12.61 -2.15
C LEU A 180 -14.26 -12.54 -3.30
N GLY A 181 -15.36 -11.84 -3.08
CA GLY A 181 -16.37 -11.53 -4.09
C GLY A 181 -15.98 -10.37 -4.99
N ASP A 182 -16.86 -10.02 -5.92
CA ASP A 182 -16.59 -9.04 -6.98
C ASP A 182 -16.31 -7.64 -6.42
N GLU A 183 -17.02 -7.21 -5.38
CA GLU A 183 -16.78 -5.91 -4.74
C GLU A 183 -15.37 -5.87 -4.14
N GLU A 184 -14.97 -6.86 -3.36
CA GLU A 184 -13.66 -6.88 -2.70
C GLU A 184 -12.52 -6.86 -3.72
N ARG A 185 -12.68 -7.61 -4.83
CA ARG A 185 -11.71 -7.63 -5.94
C ARG A 185 -11.63 -6.29 -6.64
N GLU A 186 -12.77 -5.68 -6.97
CA GLU A 186 -12.82 -4.36 -7.60
C GLU A 186 -12.12 -3.30 -6.74
N ARG A 187 -12.41 -3.32 -5.43
CA ARG A 187 -11.82 -2.38 -4.47
C ARG A 187 -10.30 -2.48 -4.46
N ILE A 188 -9.79 -3.69 -4.36
CA ILE A 188 -8.35 -3.95 -4.31
C ILE A 188 -7.69 -3.61 -5.65
N PHE A 189 -8.24 -4.06 -6.79
CA PHE A 189 -7.61 -3.86 -8.10
C PHE A 189 -7.69 -2.41 -8.60
N TYR A 190 -8.71 -1.64 -8.22
CA TYR A 190 -8.95 -0.33 -8.80
C TYR A 190 -9.59 0.66 -7.82
N GLY A 191 -10.73 0.29 -7.24
CA GLY A 191 -11.62 1.24 -6.60
C GLY A 191 -11.00 2.04 -5.45
N ASN A 192 -10.10 1.43 -4.67
CA ASN A 192 -9.41 2.13 -3.59
C ASN A 192 -8.37 3.12 -4.12
N ALA A 193 -7.55 2.71 -5.10
CA ALA A 193 -6.56 3.58 -5.73
C ALA A 193 -7.24 4.80 -6.38
N ALA A 194 -8.29 4.57 -7.17
CA ALA A 194 -9.04 5.61 -7.84
C ALA A 194 -9.61 6.65 -6.86
N ARG A 195 -10.09 6.21 -5.68
CA ARG A 195 -10.56 7.12 -4.61
C ARG A 195 -9.42 7.90 -3.96
N LEU A 196 -8.30 7.25 -3.65
CA LEU A 196 -7.13 7.92 -3.04
C LEU A 196 -6.57 9.03 -3.93
N PHE A 197 -6.57 8.84 -5.24
CA PHE A 197 -6.06 9.82 -6.20
C PHE A 197 -7.14 10.79 -6.72
N GLY A 198 -8.39 10.66 -6.26
CA GLY A 198 -9.50 11.54 -6.62
C GLY A 198 -10.01 11.37 -8.05
N MET A 199 -9.83 10.19 -8.64
CA MET A 199 -10.35 9.83 -9.97
C MET A 199 -11.85 9.52 -9.93
N ILE A 200 -12.35 9.05 -8.78
CA ILE A 200 -13.77 8.81 -8.53
C ILE A 200 -14.18 9.38 -7.17
N PRO A 201 -15.48 9.68 -6.93
CA PRO A 201 -15.96 10.18 -5.66
C PRO A 201 -15.68 9.21 -4.49
N THR A 202 -15.35 9.77 -3.33
CA THR A 202 -15.17 9.03 -2.08
C THR A 202 -16.50 8.72 -1.38
N ALA A 203 -17.54 9.52 -1.63
CA ALA A 203 -18.90 9.29 -1.16
C ALA A 203 -19.67 8.36 -2.12
N VAL A 204 -20.48 7.45 -1.57
CA VAL A 204 -21.56 6.81 -2.32
C VAL A 204 -22.58 7.92 -2.62
N ALA A 205 -22.90 8.15 -3.89
CA ALA A 205 -24.01 9.06 -4.21
C ALA A 205 -25.26 8.55 -3.48
N PRO A 206 -26.04 9.42 -2.81
CA PRO A 206 -27.26 8.96 -2.17
C PRO A 206 -28.13 8.26 -3.21
N GLU A 207 -28.64 7.07 -2.89
CA GLU A 207 -29.61 6.42 -3.77
C GLU A 207 -30.78 7.37 -4.02
N PRO A 208 -31.28 7.46 -5.26
CA PRO A 208 -32.46 8.26 -5.54
C PRO A 208 -33.59 7.74 -4.64
N THR A 209 -34.08 8.61 -3.77
CA THR A 209 -35.23 8.30 -2.92
C THR A 209 -36.39 8.00 -3.87
N PRO A 210 -37.04 6.83 -3.82
CA PRO A 210 -38.18 6.56 -4.68
C PRO A 210 -39.22 7.64 -4.42
N GLU A 211 -39.71 8.28 -5.49
CA GLU A 211 -40.78 9.27 -5.37
C GLU A 211 -41.94 8.65 -4.57
N PRO A 212 -42.51 9.38 -3.61
CA PRO A 212 -43.68 8.89 -2.90
C PRO A 212 -44.76 8.60 -3.95
N ALA A 213 -45.21 7.34 -3.99
CA ALA A 213 -46.30 6.93 -4.85
C ALA A 213 -47.44 7.94 -4.69
N GLY A 214 -47.74 8.65 -5.78
CA GLY A 214 -48.72 9.73 -5.79
C GLY A 214 -49.97 9.27 -5.05
N ALA A 215 -50.34 10.01 -4.01
CA ALA A 215 -51.59 9.83 -3.34
C ALA A 215 -52.69 9.98 -4.41
N ALA A 216 -53.32 8.86 -4.77
CA ALA A 216 -54.52 8.89 -5.56
C ALA A 216 -55.54 9.71 -4.77
N THR A 217 -55.78 10.93 -5.22
CA THR A 217 -56.94 11.72 -4.81
C THR A 217 -58.14 10.95 -5.32
N GLY A 218 -58.79 10.20 -4.42
CA GLY A 218 -60.11 9.66 -4.66
C GLY A 218 -61.07 10.83 -4.71
N ASP A 219 -61.42 11.25 -5.93
CA ASP A 219 -62.59 12.05 -6.18
C ASP A 219 -63.82 11.17 -5.96
N GLY A 220 -64.68 11.61 -5.05
CA GLY A 220 -65.95 10.97 -4.77
C GLY A 220 -67.01 11.31 -5.82
N GLU A 221 -67.91 10.37 -6.04
CA GLU A 221 -69.33 10.54 -6.34
C GLU A 221 -70.10 9.33 -5.75
#